data_AF-A0A6B3LV24-F1
#
_entry.id   AF-A0A6B3LV24-F1
#
_cell.length_a   1.000
_cell.length_b   1.000
_cell.length_c   1.000
_cell.angle_alpha   90.00
_cell.angle_beta   90.00
_cell.angle_gamma   90.00
#
_symmetry.space_group_name_H-M   'P 1'
#
loop_
_entity.id
_entity.type
_entity.pdbx_description
1 polymer ?
#
loop_
_entity_poly.entity_id
_entity_poly.type
_entity_poly.pdbx_seq_one_letter_code
_entity_poly.pdbx_strand_id
1 'polypeptide(L)'
;MKSKTKANANAVRDALLAFPADELLDLIDNWLIRVGNQTGCTEWEDEARIALGYQLQDEDGGLVSSWEALNEAHGGEYDGCIDWVKPDAKKLYQHLELMPIEQFYHDIIGIAGHVVSGCGNPPSSYSDGYQFMEQLAEKLKLAAWKSDRPGLIASIVLCYP
;
A
#
# COMPACT_ATOMS: atom_id res chain seq x y z
N MET A 1 -8.16 18.55 -2.80
CA MET A 1 -7.97 18.13 -1.37
C MET A 1 -7.94 19.33 -0.39
N LYS A 2 -8.55 19.22 0.81
CA LYS A 2 -8.54 20.27 1.88
C LYS A 2 -7.17 20.36 2.58
N SER A 3 -6.84 21.52 3.16
CA SER A 3 -5.53 21.76 3.83
C SER A 3 -5.22 20.77 4.95
N LYS A 4 -6.19 20.48 5.84
CA LYS A 4 -6.02 19.50 6.91
C LYS A 4 -5.79 18.08 6.38
N THR A 5 -6.53 17.66 5.35
CA THR A 5 -6.36 16.34 4.71
C THR A 5 -4.94 16.20 4.16
N LYS A 6 -4.47 17.24 3.46
CA LYS A 6 -3.11 17.29 2.93
C LYS A 6 -2.06 17.18 4.03
N ALA A 7 -2.21 17.92 5.12
CA ALA A 7 -1.27 17.88 6.24
C ALA A 7 -1.20 16.48 6.89
N ASN A 8 -2.36 15.87 7.16
CA ASN A 8 -2.44 14.55 7.76
C ASN A 8 -1.89 13.45 6.82
N ALA A 9 -2.19 13.54 5.52
CA ALA A 9 -1.64 12.62 4.52
C ALA A 9 -0.11 12.71 4.45
N ASN A 10 0.47 13.92 4.48
CA ASN A 10 1.92 14.09 4.53
C ASN A 10 2.51 13.46 5.80
N ALA A 11 1.86 13.64 6.96
CA ALA A 11 2.35 13.04 8.20
C ALA A 11 2.36 11.51 8.16
N VAL A 12 1.39 10.87 7.48
CA VAL A 12 1.39 9.42 7.24
C VAL A 12 2.53 9.02 6.31
N ARG A 13 2.74 9.76 5.22
CA ARG A 13 3.84 9.51 4.26
C ARG A 13 5.20 9.62 4.94
N ASP A 14 5.43 10.70 5.68
CA ASP A 14 6.68 10.91 6.42
C ASP A 14 6.93 9.78 7.43
N ALA A 15 5.87 9.27 8.06
CA ALA A 15 5.97 8.15 8.98
C ALA A 15 6.28 6.81 8.29
N LEU A 16 5.77 6.58 7.07
CA LEU A 16 6.13 5.41 6.25
C LEU A 16 7.56 5.49 5.74
N LEU A 17 8.00 6.67 5.28
CA LEU A 17 9.35 6.89 4.79
C LEU A 17 10.40 6.91 5.91
N ALA A 18 9.98 6.89 7.18
CA ALA A 18 10.90 6.71 8.31
C ALA A 18 11.38 5.25 8.46
N PHE A 19 10.73 4.29 7.80
CA PHE A 19 11.17 2.89 7.79
C PHE A 19 12.33 2.68 6.80
N PRO A 20 13.24 1.73 7.07
CA PRO A 20 14.13 1.18 6.06
C PRO A 20 13.34 0.67 4.84
N ALA A 21 13.92 0.79 3.64
CA ALA A 21 13.24 0.46 2.39
C ALA A 21 12.66 -0.97 2.36
N ASP A 22 13.41 -1.96 2.84
CA ASP A 22 12.97 -3.36 2.85
C ASP A 22 11.79 -3.57 3.81
N GLU A 23 11.82 -2.92 4.96
CA GLU A 23 10.74 -2.97 5.95
C GLU A 23 9.47 -2.26 5.48
N LEU A 24 9.63 -1.14 4.76
CA LEU A 24 8.53 -0.44 4.11
C LEU A 24 7.87 -1.32 3.04
N LEU A 25 8.68 -2.01 2.23
CA LEU A 25 8.18 -2.95 1.23
C LEU A 25 7.39 -4.08 1.88
N ASP A 26 7.92 -4.69 2.94
CA ASP A 26 7.23 -5.77 3.66
C ASP A 26 5.93 -5.28 4.32
N LEU A 27 5.90 -4.06 4.85
CA LEU A 27 4.69 -3.48 5.43
C LEU A 27 3.60 -3.28 4.37
N ILE A 28 3.94 -2.66 3.23
CA ILE A 28 3.00 -2.41 2.13
C ILE A 28 2.51 -3.73 1.53
N ASP A 29 3.40 -4.70 1.33
CA ASP A 29 3.03 -6.03 0.84
C ASP A 29 2.09 -6.75 1.81
N ASN A 30 2.35 -6.66 3.12
CA ASN A 30 1.46 -7.24 4.13
C ASN A 30 0.07 -6.59 4.10
N TRP A 31 -0.02 -5.28 3.88
CA TRP A 31 -1.30 -4.59 3.73
C TRP A 31 -2.03 -5.08 2.47
N LEU A 32 -1.36 -5.17 1.32
CA LEU A 32 -1.96 -5.66 0.08
C LEU A 32 -2.46 -7.11 0.21
N ILE A 33 -1.68 -8.01 0.82
CA ILE A 33 -2.10 -9.39 1.08
C ILE A 33 -3.35 -9.44 1.97
N ARG A 34 -3.44 -8.56 2.98
CA ARG A 34 -4.61 -8.51 3.87
C ARG A 34 -5.85 -7.99 3.15
N VAL A 35 -5.70 -7.00 2.26
CA VAL A 35 -6.80 -6.53 1.40
C VAL A 35 -7.38 -7.70 0.63
N GLY A 36 -6.55 -8.44 -0.12
CA GLY A 36 -7.01 -9.55 -0.96
C GLY A 36 -7.77 -10.61 -0.18
N ASN A 37 -7.28 -10.94 1.03
CA ASN A 37 -7.93 -11.89 1.92
C ASN A 37 -9.28 -11.40 2.50
N GLN A 38 -9.50 -10.08 2.60
CA GLN A 38 -10.68 -9.50 3.27
C GLN A 38 -11.79 -9.09 2.30
N THR A 39 -11.43 -8.52 1.15
CA THR A 39 -12.41 -7.89 0.25
C THR A 39 -12.91 -8.86 -0.82
N GLY A 40 -12.09 -9.83 -1.23
CA GLY A 40 -12.36 -10.61 -2.44
C GLY A 40 -12.45 -9.76 -3.71
N CYS A 41 -12.17 -8.47 -3.63
CA CYS A 41 -12.18 -7.52 -4.73
C CYS A 41 -10.79 -7.49 -5.36
N THR A 42 -10.57 -8.35 -6.36
CA THR A 42 -9.29 -8.55 -7.04
C THR A 42 -8.88 -7.33 -7.87
N GLU A 43 -9.83 -6.69 -8.56
CA GLU A 43 -9.53 -5.58 -9.49
C GLU A 43 -8.84 -4.38 -8.81
N TRP A 44 -9.36 -3.94 -7.66
CA TRP A 44 -8.77 -2.80 -6.94
C TRP A 44 -7.40 -3.15 -6.34
N GLU A 45 -7.22 -4.37 -5.85
CA GLU A 45 -5.91 -4.83 -5.36
C GLU A 45 -4.88 -4.85 -6.49
N ASP A 46 -5.27 -5.36 -7.66
CA ASP A 46 -4.40 -5.43 -8.83
C ASP A 46 -3.97 -4.04 -9.30
N GLU A 47 -4.90 -3.09 -9.37
CA GLU A 47 -4.62 -1.68 -9.66
C GLU A 47 -3.64 -1.09 -8.65
N ALA A 48 -3.83 -1.35 -7.36
CA ALA A 48 -2.94 -0.89 -6.30
C ALA A 48 -1.53 -1.50 -6.42
N ARG A 49 -1.43 -2.80 -6.72
CA ARG A 49 -0.15 -3.48 -6.95
C ARG A 49 0.58 -2.87 -8.14
N ILE A 50 -0.10 -2.71 -9.27
CA ILE A 50 0.48 -2.11 -10.49
C ILE A 50 0.94 -0.67 -10.22
N ALA A 51 0.12 0.14 -9.54
CA ALA A 51 0.47 1.51 -9.19
C ALA A 51 1.74 1.60 -8.33
N LEU A 52 1.98 0.59 -7.49
CA LEU A 52 3.17 0.49 -6.63
C LEU A 52 4.38 -0.18 -7.31
N GLY A 53 4.27 -0.51 -8.59
CA GLY A 53 5.35 -1.07 -9.40
C GLY A 53 5.52 -2.58 -9.26
N TYR A 54 4.53 -3.30 -8.73
CA TYR A 54 4.49 -4.76 -8.85
C TYR A 54 4.31 -5.14 -10.32
N GLN A 55 4.90 -6.28 -10.69
CA GLN A 55 4.80 -6.83 -12.04
C GLN A 55 4.05 -8.16 -12.01
N LEU A 56 3.34 -8.44 -13.09
CA LEU A 56 2.74 -9.74 -13.35
C LEU A 56 3.81 -10.64 -13.95
N GLN A 57 3.93 -11.85 -13.42
CA GLN A 57 4.75 -12.92 -13.97
C GLN A 57 3.85 -14.03 -14.50
N ASP A 58 3.99 -14.36 -15.78
CA ASP A 58 3.35 -15.52 -16.38
C ASP A 58 4.10 -16.83 -16.06
N GLU A 59 3.49 -17.97 -16.39
CA GLU A 59 4.06 -19.30 -16.13
C GLU A 59 5.39 -19.58 -16.83
N ASP A 60 5.68 -18.86 -17.92
CA ASP A 60 6.94 -18.93 -18.67
C ASP A 60 8.03 -17.98 -18.11
N GLY A 61 7.68 -17.21 -17.08
CA GLY A 61 8.57 -16.25 -16.41
C GLY A 61 8.62 -14.87 -17.06
N GLY A 62 7.77 -14.58 -18.04
CA GLY A 62 7.60 -13.28 -18.66
C GLY A 62 7.06 -12.25 -17.67
N LEU A 63 7.67 -11.05 -17.66
CA LEU A 63 7.30 -9.96 -16.75
C LEU A 63 6.63 -8.81 -17.50
N VAL A 64 5.44 -8.42 -17.05
CA VAL A 64 4.68 -7.29 -17.61
C VAL A 64 4.13 -6.40 -16.51
N SER A 65 3.91 -5.12 -16.83
CA SER A 65 3.49 -4.11 -15.84
C SER A 65 1.98 -3.82 -15.85
N SER A 66 1.18 -4.55 -16.63
CA SER A 66 -0.27 -4.41 -16.67
C SER A 66 -0.94 -5.66 -17.25
N TRP A 67 -2.21 -5.86 -16.92
CA TRP A 67 -3.06 -6.90 -17.52
C TRP A 67 -3.22 -6.73 -19.03
N GLU A 68 -3.29 -5.49 -19.52
CA GLU A 68 -3.34 -5.20 -20.96
C GLU A 68 -2.06 -5.69 -21.67
N ALA A 69 -0.88 -5.40 -21.10
CA ALA A 69 0.39 -5.87 -21.65
C ALA A 69 0.51 -7.40 -21.61
N LEU A 70 -0.05 -8.04 -20.58
CA LEU A 70 -0.13 -9.49 -20.50
C LEU A 70 -0.99 -10.07 -21.63
N ASN A 71 -2.18 -9.51 -21.82
CA ASN A 71 -3.10 -9.96 -22.85
C ASN A 71 -2.54 -9.73 -24.26
N GLU A 72 -1.86 -8.60 -24.48
CA GLU A 72 -1.17 -8.31 -25.75
C GLU A 72 -0.04 -9.31 -26.03
N ALA A 73 0.76 -9.67 -25.02
CA ALA A 73 1.85 -10.63 -25.16
C ALA A 73 1.35 -12.03 -25.54
N HIS A 74 0.16 -12.41 -25.08
CA HIS A 74 -0.47 -13.71 -25.33
C HIS A 74 -1.52 -13.69 -26.45
N GLY A 75 -1.71 -12.55 -27.11
CA GLY A 75 -2.63 -12.42 -28.24
C GLY A 75 -4.12 -12.54 -27.88
N GLY A 76 -4.50 -12.29 -26.63
CA GLY A 76 -5.86 -12.44 -26.12
C GLY A 76 -5.92 -12.38 -24.59
N GLU A 77 -7.09 -12.66 -24.01
CA GLU A 77 -7.24 -12.80 -22.56
C GLU A 77 -6.36 -13.95 -22.06
N TYR A 78 -5.41 -13.65 -21.17
CA TYR A 78 -4.55 -14.65 -20.56
C TYR A 78 -5.29 -15.41 -19.47
N ASP A 79 -5.35 -16.74 -19.59
CA ASP A 79 -6.06 -17.65 -18.68
C ASP A 79 -5.13 -18.52 -17.82
N GLY A 80 -3.81 -18.31 -17.92
CA GLY A 80 -2.80 -19.04 -17.18
C GLY A 80 -2.61 -18.58 -15.73
N CYS A 81 -1.74 -19.27 -15.00
CA CYS A 81 -1.36 -18.87 -13.64
C CYS A 81 -0.50 -17.61 -13.66
N ILE A 82 -0.74 -16.71 -12.71
CA ILE A 82 -0.03 -15.44 -12.58
C ILE A 82 0.49 -15.30 -11.16
N ASP A 83 1.76 -14.93 -11.07
CA ASP A 83 2.39 -14.52 -9.82
C ASP A 83 2.65 -13.01 -9.79
N TRP A 84 2.54 -12.42 -8.61
CA TRP A 84 2.91 -11.03 -8.37
C TRP A 84 4.37 -10.92 -7.96
N VAL A 85 5.16 -10.20 -8.75
CA VAL A 85 6.56 -9.91 -8.47
C VAL A 85 6.70 -8.56 -7.80
N LYS A 86 7.28 -8.55 -6.59
CA LYS A 86 7.52 -7.35 -5.81
C LYS A 86 8.48 -6.39 -6.54
N PRO A 87 8.28 -5.07 -6.42
CA PRO A 87 9.28 -4.10 -6.87
C PRO A 87 10.55 -4.20 -6.02
N ASP A 88 11.64 -3.64 -6.55
CA ASP A 88 12.82 -3.33 -5.73
C ASP A 88 12.43 -2.36 -4.60
N ALA A 89 12.89 -2.64 -3.38
CA ALA A 89 12.52 -1.88 -2.19
C ALA A 89 12.89 -0.39 -2.29
N LYS A 90 14.04 -0.07 -2.88
CA LYS A 90 14.46 1.34 -3.07
C LYS A 90 13.60 2.03 -4.12
N LYS A 91 13.19 1.32 -5.18
CA LYS A 91 12.25 1.85 -6.17
C LYS A 91 10.89 2.15 -5.55
N LEU A 92 10.34 1.26 -4.73
CA LEU A 92 9.09 1.53 -4.01
C LEU A 92 9.23 2.75 -3.08
N TYR A 93 10.32 2.81 -2.31
CA TYR A 93 10.59 3.96 -1.44
C TYR A 93 10.61 5.28 -2.22
N GLN A 94 11.37 5.35 -3.31
CA GLN A 94 11.45 6.55 -4.17
C GLN A 94 10.10 6.88 -4.81
N HIS A 95 9.35 5.86 -5.22
CA HIS A 95 8.02 6.05 -5.78
C HIS A 95 7.09 6.71 -4.77
N LEU A 96 7.05 6.22 -3.52
CA LEU A 96 6.24 6.80 -2.44
C LEU A 96 6.68 8.23 -2.07
N GLU A 97 7.99 8.50 -2.07
CA GLU A 97 8.55 9.84 -1.83
C GLU A 97 8.08 10.85 -2.88
N LEU A 98 8.09 10.46 -4.15
CA LEU A 98 7.75 11.32 -5.28
C LEU A 98 6.25 11.33 -5.62
N MET A 99 5.48 10.38 -5.09
CA MET A 99 4.05 10.23 -5.36
C MET A 99 3.30 11.53 -5.01
N PRO A 100 2.45 12.06 -5.92
CA PRO A 100 1.58 13.18 -5.61
C PRO A 100 0.73 12.88 -4.38
N ILE A 101 0.66 13.81 -3.44
CA ILE A 101 0.01 13.56 -2.14
C ILE A 101 -1.49 13.21 -2.25
N GLU A 102 -2.16 13.67 -3.31
CA GLU A 102 -3.55 13.31 -3.61
C GLU A 102 -3.67 11.85 -4.03
N GLN A 103 -2.75 11.37 -4.87
CA GLN A 103 -2.65 9.97 -5.23
C GLN A 103 -2.30 9.11 -4.01
N PHE A 104 -1.32 9.54 -3.21
CA PHE A 104 -0.95 8.86 -1.96
C PHE A 104 -2.13 8.72 -0.99
N TYR A 105 -2.99 9.72 -0.91
CA TYR A 105 -4.20 9.68 -0.09
C TYR A 105 -5.21 8.63 -0.58
N HIS A 106 -5.37 8.44 -1.89
CA HIS A 106 -6.30 7.46 -2.43
C HIS A 106 -5.72 6.05 -2.43
N ASP A 107 -4.45 5.90 -2.78
CA ASP A 107 -3.81 4.61 -2.97
C ASP A 107 -3.35 4.06 -1.61
N ILE A 108 -2.38 4.72 -0.98
CA ILE A 108 -1.73 4.20 0.24
C ILE A 108 -2.62 4.29 1.46
N ILE A 109 -3.24 5.45 1.70
CA ILE A 109 -4.13 5.62 2.85
C ILE A 109 -5.43 4.84 2.63
N GLY A 110 -5.87 4.67 1.38
CA GLY A 110 -6.96 3.76 1.02
C GLY A 110 -6.66 2.32 1.42
N ILE A 111 -5.51 1.77 0.99
CA ILE A 111 -5.01 0.45 1.40
C ILE A 111 -4.97 0.30 2.91
N ALA A 112 -4.34 1.25 3.61
CA ALA A 112 -4.30 1.21 5.07
C ALA A 112 -5.71 1.22 5.67
N GLY A 113 -6.65 1.97 5.10
CA GLY A 113 -8.03 2.07 5.56
C GLY A 113 -8.82 0.77 5.50
N HIS A 114 -8.43 -0.16 4.63
CA HIS A 114 -9.05 -1.48 4.56
C HIS A 114 -8.53 -2.44 5.64
N VAL A 115 -7.28 -2.30 6.05
CA VAL A 115 -6.60 -3.34 6.86
C VAL A 115 -6.24 -2.89 8.27
N VAL A 116 -6.12 -1.59 8.49
CA VAL A 116 -5.82 -1.00 9.79
C VAL A 116 -7.13 -0.62 10.47
N SER A 117 -7.40 -1.23 11.61
CA SER A 117 -8.63 -1.04 12.36
C SER A 117 -8.40 -0.27 13.65
N GLY A 118 -9.47 0.33 14.21
CA GLY A 118 -9.44 1.05 15.48
C GLY A 118 -8.91 2.49 15.42
N CYS A 119 -8.48 2.97 14.25
CA CYS A 119 -7.85 4.29 14.13
C CYS A 119 -8.85 5.45 13.93
N GLY A 120 -10.16 5.17 14.08
CA GLY A 120 -11.23 6.03 13.57
C GLY A 120 -11.63 5.65 12.14
N ASN A 121 -12.47 6.48 11.52
CA ASN A 121 -13.02 6.18 10.19
C ASN A 121 -11.99 6.51 9.09
N PRO A 122 -11.64 5.56 8.22
CA PRO A 122 -10.78 5.82 7.07
C PRO A 122 -11.44 6.80 6.08
N PRO A 123 -10.67 7.33 5.12
CA PRO A 123 -11.20 8.05 3.96
C PRO A 123 -12.38 7.35 3.31
N SER A 124 -13.48 8.07 3.10
CA SER A 124 -14.67 7.60 2.36
C SER A 124 -15.51 8.79 1.89
N SER A 125 -16.62 8.52 1.20
CA SER A 125 -17.61 9.55 0.86
C SER A 125 -18.24 10.22 2.10
N TYR A 126 -18.13 9.61 3.28
CA TYR A 126 -18.68 10.12 4.54
C TYR A 126 -17.62 10.67 5.51
N SER A 127 -16.33 10.51 5.22
CA SER A 127 -15.24 10.86 6.11
C SER A 127 -13.99 11.31 5.34
N ASP A 128 -13.46 12.49 5.68
CA ASP A 128 -12.16 12.95 5.19
C ASP A 128 -10.98 12.18 5.83
N GLY A 129 -11.23 11.21 6.72
CA GLY A 129 -10.21 10.33 7.29
C GLY A 129 -9.27 10.99 8.32
N TYR A 130 -9.62 12.15 8.89
CA TYR A 130 -8.68 12.93 9.73
C TYR A 130 -8.14 12.15 10.92
N GLN A 131 -9.03 11.59 11.75
CA GLN A 131 -8.64 10.82 12.94
C GLN A 131 -7.85 9.57 12.55
N PHE A 132 -8.28 8.89 11.48
CA PHE A 132 -7.59 7.73 10.92
C PHE A 132 -6.13 8.05 10.58
N MET A 133 -5.90 9.09 9.78
CA MET A 133 -4.55 9.48 9.39
C MET A 133 -3.69 9.97 10.57
N GLU A 134 -4.28 10.70 11.52
CA GLU A 134 -3.56 11.16 12.73
C GLU A 134 -3.06 9.95 13.54
N GLN A 135 -3.93 8.99 13.84
CA GLN A 135 -3.57 7.80 14.63
C GLN A 135 -2.67 6.82 13.85
N LEU A 136 -2.88 6.68 12.54
CA LEU A 136 -2.02 5.89 11.66
C LEU A 136 -0.59 6.44 11.65
N ALA A 137 -0.43 7.76 11.48
CA ALA A 137 0.89 8.40 11.48
C ALA A 137 1.62 8.20 12.81
N GLU A 138 0.95 8.32 13.96
CA GLU A 138 1.55 8.09 15.28
C GLU A 138 2.03 6.64 15.44
N LYS A 139 1.26 5.67 14.96
CA LYS A 139 1.64 4.25 15.03
C LYS A 139 2.79 3.90 14.14
N LEU A 140 2.78 4.40 12.92
CA LEU A 140 3.87 4.22 11.99
C LEU A 140 5.16 4.79 12.57
N LYS A 141 5.13 6.00 13.16
CA LYS A 141 6.28 6.58 13.86
C LYS A 141 6.76 5.71 15.02
N LEU A 142 5.84 5.20 15.85
CA LEU A 142 6.18 4.32 16.97
C LEU A 142 6.79 3.00 16.49
N ALA A 143 6.30 2.45 15.39
CA ALA A 143 6.80 1.20 14.82
C ALA A 143 8.16 1.39 14.14
N ALA A 144 8.33 2.45 13.35
CA ALA A 144 9.62 2.83 12.76
C ALA A 144 10.70 3.05 13.83
N TRP A 145 10.36 3.74 14.92
CA TRP A 145 11.28 3.93 16.05
C TRP A 145 11.69 2.61 16.74
N LYS A 146 10.83 1.59 16.68
CA LYS A 146 11.07 0.28 17.29
C LYS A 146 11.71 -0.74 16.34
N SER A 147 11.95 -0.38 15.07
CA SER A 147 12.35 -1.33 14.03
C SER A 147 13.75 -1.93 14.21
N ASP A 148 14.55 -1.39 15.15
CA ASP A 148 15.73 -2.06 15.74
C ASP A 148 15.40 -3.38 16.47
N ARG A 149 14.13 -3.82 16.50
CA ARG A 149 13.67 -5.11 17.05
C ARG A 149 12.80 -5.86 16.03
N PRO A 150 13.26 -7.00 15.49
CA PRO A 150 12.48 -7.78 14.53
C PRO A 150 11.15 -8.29 15.15
N GLY A 151 10.03 -8.03 14.48
CA GLY A 151 8.69 -8.58 14.83
C GLY A 151 7.57 -7.56 15.05
N LEU A 152 7.84 -6.24 15.07
CA LEU A 152 6.82 -5.23 15.40
C LEU A 152 6.00 -4.72 14.19
N ILE A 153 6.56 -4.85 12.99
CA ILE A 153 5.96 -4.35 11.73
C ILE A 153 4.70 -5.14 11.35
N ALA A 154 4.69 -6.45 11.64
CA ALA A 154 3.54 -7.32 11.43
C ALA A 154 2.31 -6.98 12.32
N SER A 155 2.48 -6.09 13.31
CA SER A 155 1.44 -5.72 14.28
C SER A 155 0.76 -4.37 13.98
N ILE A 156 1.08 -3.67 12.89
CA ILE A 156 0.38 -2.42 12.49
C ILE A 156 -0.97 -2.76 11.83
N VAL A 157 -1.87 -3.33 12.62
CA VAL A 157 -3.21 -3.80 12.19
C VAL A 157 -4.30 -3.26 13.12
N LEU A 158 -3.93 -2.87 14.34
CA LEU A 158 -4.85 -2.43 15.38
C LEU A 158 -4.41 -1.10 15.97
N CYS A 159 -5.36 -0.17 16.10
CA CYS A 159 -5.33 1.00 16.97
C CYS A 159 -6.00 0.68 18.31
N TYR A 160 -5.31 0.99 19.42
CA TYR A 160 -5.88 0.85 20.76
C TYR A 160 -6.38 2.23 21.22
N PRO A 161 -7.50 2.28 21.97
CA PRO A 161 -8.08 3.51 22.49
C PRO A 161 -7.20 4.20 23.53
#